data_AF-A0A920PET9-F1
#
_entry.id   AF-A0A920PET9-F1
#
_cell.length_a   1.000
_cell.length_b   1.000
_cell.length_c   1.000
_cell.angle_alpha   90.00
_cell.angle_beta   90.00
_cell.angle_gamma   90.00
#
_symmetry.space_group_name_H-M   'P 1'
#
loop_
_entity.id
_entity.type
_entity.pdbx_description
1 polymer ?
#
loop_
_entity_poly.entity_id
_entity_poly.type
_entity_poly.pdbx_seq_one_letter_code
_entity_poly.pdbx_strand_id
1 'polypeptide(L)' 'MDLNGKDVRYEAKGFLARAIQHEMDHLNGILFWDSLGKIKRDILKRKFKKKLKEQGE' A
#
# COMPACT_ATOMS: atom_id res chain seq x y z
N MET A 1 13.31 4.21 14.15
CA MET A 1 13.68 4.30 15.57
C MET A 1 12.83 3.31 16.36
N ASP A 2 13.33 2.79 17.47
CA ASP A 2 12.49 2.08 18.43
C ASP A 2 11.55 3.06 19.15
N LEU A 3 10.69 2.54 20.04
CA LEU A 3 9.74 3.34 20.81
C LEU A 3 10.41 4.36 21.75
N ASN A 4 11.71 4.22 22.00
CA ASN A 4 12.51 5.12 22.84
C ASN A 4 13.30 6.13 22.01
N GLY A 5 13.11 6.18 20.68
CA GLY A 5 13.81 7.10 19.79
C GLY A 5 15.22 6.65 19.40
N LYS A 6 15.62 5.40 19.68
CA LYS A 6 16.93 4.88 19.30
C LYS A 6 16.90 4.38 17.85
N ASP A 7 17.96 4.67 17.10
CA ASP A 7 18.10 4.15 15.75
C ASP A 7 18.19 2.62 15.73
N VAL A 8 17.48 2.05 14.78
CA VAL A 8 17.39 0.60 14.56
C VAL A 8 17.59 0.32 13.08
N ARG A 9 18.35 -0.74 12.77
CA ARG A 9 18.59 -1.23 11.41
C ARG A 9 18.21 -2.70 11.35
N TYR A 10 17.48 -3.08 10.31
CA TYR A 10 17.04 -4.45 10.08
C TYR A 10 17.33 -4.85 8.65
N GLU A 11 17.86 -6.06 8.46
CA GLU A 11 17.85 -6.71 7.15
C GLU A 11 16.61 -7.58 7.05
N ALA A 12 15.77 -7.32 6.06
CA ALA A 12 14.56 -8.08 5.81
C ALA A 12 14.61 -8.68 4.40
N LYS A 13 14.04 -9.89 4.26
CA LYS A 13 13.90 -10.59 2.97
C LYS A 13 12.50 -11.17 2.82
N GLY A 14 12.13 -11.50 1.59
CA GLY A 14 10.85 -12.14 1.28
C GLY A 14 9.64 -11.32 1.72
N PHE A 15 8.72 -11.96 2.45
CA PHE A 15 7.45 -11.35 2.85
C PHE A 15 7.63 -10.17 3.80
N LEU A 16 8.54 -10.27 4.76
CA LEU A 16 8.81 -9.20 5.72
C LEU A 16 9.34 -7.95 5.01
N ALA A 17 10.25 -8.11 4.04
CA ALA A 17 10.75 -6.99 3.24
C ALA A 17 9.62 -6.31 2.46
N ARG A 18 8.68 -7.08 1.91
CA ARG A 18 7.52 -6.53 1.20
C ARG A 18 6.60 -5.74 2.13
N ALA A 19 6.31 -6.28 3.31
CA ALA A 19 5.47 -5.60 4.30
C ALA A 19 6.10 -4.27 4.74
N ILE A 20 7.39 -4.27 5.08
CA ILE A 20 8.11 -3.05 5.48
C ILE A 20 8.07 -1.99 4.35
N GLN A 21 8.30 -2.39 3.10
CA GLN A 21 8.21 -1.47 1.95
C GLN A 21 6.79 -0.94 1.75
N HIS A 22 5.76 -1.78 1.91
CA HIS A 22 4.36 -1.37 1.78
C HIS A 22 3.98 -0.29 2.79
N GLU A 23 4.35 -0.48 4.07
CA GLU A 23 4.07 0.52 5.11
C GLU A 23 4.87 1.81 4.88
N MET A 24 6.12 1.72 4.40
CA MET A 24 6.90 2.90 4.03
C MET A 24 6.26 3.67 2.87
N ASP A 25 5.74 2.98 1.85
CA ASP A 25 5.01 3.63 0.75
C ASP A 25 3.79 4.39 1.26
N HIS A 26 3.05 3.82 2.23
CA HIS A 26 1.91 4.48 2.85
C HIS A 26 2.27 5.77 3.58
N LEU A 27 3.42 5.81 4.27
CA LEU A 27 3.92 7.05 4.87
C LEU A 27 4.23 8.14 3.84
N ASN A 28 4.58 7.74 2.62
CA ASN A 28 4.80 8.65 1.49
C ASN A 28 3.53 8.94 0.68
N GLY A 29 2.36 8.44 1.12
CA GLY A 29 1.09 8.59 0.40
C GLY A 29 0.99 7.77 -0.89
N ILE A 30 1.90 6.81 -1.08
CA ILE A 30 1.92 5.91 -2.23
C ILE A 30 1.10 4.66 -1.87
N LEU A 31 0.16 4.30 -2.73
CA LEU A 31 -0.66 3.10 -2.56
C LEU A 31 -0.24 2.05 -3.58
N PHE A 32 -0.52 0.78 -3.27
CA PHE A 32 -0.11 -0.33 -4.15
C PHE A 32 -0.63 -0.16 -5.59
N TRP A 33 -1.80 0.47 -5.77
CA TRP A 33 -2.37 0.69 -7.10
C TRP A 33 -1.68 1.79 -7.90
N ASP A 34 -0.81 2.61 -7.29
CA ASP A 34 0.02 3.58 -7.99
C ASP A 34 1.18 2.88 -8.71
N SER A 35 1.63 1.73 -8.19
CA SER A 35 2.59 0.86 -8.88
C SER A 35 1.99 0.07 -10.05
N LEU A 36 0.65 0.03 -10.17
CA LEU A 36 -0.01 -0.69 -11.24
C LEU A 36 0.00 0.14 -12.53
N GLY A 37 0.26 -0.53 -13.65
CA GLY A 37 0.09 0.08 -14.97
C GLY A 37 -1.33 0.63 -15.17
N LYS A 38 -1.43 1.72 -15.94
CA LYS A 38 -2.64 2.53 -16.15
C LYS A 38 -3.91 1.70 -16.40
N ILE A 39 -3.83 0.68 -17.25
CA ILE A 39 -4.96 -0.20 -17.60
C ILE A 39 -5.50 -0.95 -16.37
N LYS A 40 -4.62 -1.56 -15.56
CA LYS A 40 -5.02 -2.31 -14.36
C LYS A 40 -5.62 -1.39 -13.31
N ARG A 41 -5.04 -0.19 -13.14
CA ARG A 41 -5.55 0.83 -12.24
C ARG A 41 -6.96 1.28 -12.62
N ASP A 42 -7.23 1.51 -13.90
CA ASP A 42 -8.56 1.93 -14.37
C ASP A 42 -9.62 0.84 -14.18
N ILE A 43 -9.28 -0.43 -14.44
CA ILE A 43 -10.18 -1.56 -14.19
C ILE A 43 -10.55 -1.65 -12.71
N LEU A 44 -9.55 -1.56 -11.81
CA LEU A 44 -9.78 -1.61 -10.37
C LEU A 44 -10.60 -0.43 -9.87
N LYS A 45 -10.30 0.80 -10.33
CA LYS A 45 -11.10 1.99 -10.00
C LYS A 45 -12.57 1.83 -10.36
N ARG A 46 -12.87 1.31 -11.56
CA ARG A 46 -14.26 1.06 -11.99
C ARG A 46 -14.96 0.04 -11.10
N LYS A 47 -14.30 -1.09 -10.79
CA LYS A 47 -14.84 -2.11 -9.89
C LYS A 47 -15.12 -1.56 -8.49
N PHE A 48 -14.18 -0.79 -7.95
CA PHE A 48 -14.30 -0.20 -6.61
C PHE A 48 -15.45 0.80 -6.54
N LYS A 49 -15.57 1.70 -7.53
CA LYS A 49 -16.67 2.66 -7.62
C LYS A 49 -18.04 1.99 -7.71
N LYS A 50 -18.15 0.88 -8.46
CA LYS A 50 -19.39 0.08 -8.52
C LYS A 50 -19.75 -0.48 -7.13
N LYS A 51 -18.78 -1.09 -6.45
CA LYS A 51 -18.98 -1.69 -5.13
C LYS A 51 -19.37 -0.67 -4.05
N LEU A 52 -18.77 0.52 -4.09
CA LEU A 52 -19.15 1.65 -3.20
C LEU A 52 -20.60 2.07 -3.40
N LYS A 53 -21.10 2.06 -4.63
CA LYS A 53 -22.50 2.40 -4.93
C LYS A 53 -23.46 1.33 -4.39
N GLU A 54 -23.10 0.06 -4.53
CA GLU A 54 -23.89 -1.09 -4.03
C GLU A 54 -23.90 -1.21 -2.49
N GLN A 55 -22.96 -0.59 -1.78
CA GLN A 55 -22.90 -0.58 -0.31
C GLN A 55 -23.58 0.65 0.32
N GLY A 56 -23.91 1.66 -0.48
CA GLY A 56 -24.58 2.89 -0.04
C GLY A 56 -26.09 2.91 -0.35
N GLU A 57 -26.62 1.84 -0.93
CA GLU A 57 -28.06 1.53 -1.09
C GLU A 57 -28.45 0.47 -0.04
#